data_AF-A0A8C1JU72-F1
#
_entry.id   AF-A0A8C1JU72-F1
#
_cell.length_a   1.000
_cell.length_b   1.000
_cell.length_c   1.000
_cell.angle_alpha   90.00
_cell.angle_beta   90.00
_cell.angle_gamma   90.00
#
_symmetry.space_group_name_H-M   'P 1'
#
loop_
_entity.id
_entity.type
_entity.pdbx_description
1 polymer ?
#
loop_
_entity_poly.entity_id
_entity_poly.type
_entity_poly.pdbx_seq_one_letter_code
_entity_poly.pdbx_strand_id
1 'polypeptide(L)'
;MRRNVFDFPPTNQPLSFGRLNGQSLRQLPQCYSDFLPDYFSQTERPPEEFCLSPDASTDKSISIDLLQKRGLVKAINTAVDLIVAHFGTSRDAGVKAKLGNSSVSPNVGHLILKYLCPAIREILHDGLKAYVLDLIIGQRKNQPWSVVEASTQLGMRAMM
;
A
#
# COMPACT_ATOMS: atom_id res chain seq x y z
N MET A 1 30.91 -22.45 14.92
CA MET A 1 29.45 -22.29 15.12
C MET A 1 28.86 -21.72 13.84
N ARG A 2 28.11 -22.55 13.09
CA ARG A 2 27.05 -22.25 12.10
C ARG A 2 26.82 -23.55 11.32
N ARG A 3 25.82 -24.32 11.73
CA ARG A 3 25.35 -25.52 11.03
C ARG A 3 24.39 -25.05 9.93
N ASN A 4 24.66 -25.45 8.70
CA ASN A 4 23.69 -25.30 7.61
C ASN A 4 22.63 -26.39 7.76
N VAL A 5 21.35 -26.01 7.65
CA VAL A 5 20.15 -26.78 8.05
C VAL A 5 19.56 -27.61 6.91
N PHE A 6 20.28 -27.79 5.81
CA PHE A 6 19.79 -28.60 4.69
C PHE A 6 20.90 -29.50 4.19
N ASP A 7 20.96 -30.68 4.80
CA ASP A 7 21.68 -31.85 4.31
C ASP A 7 20.68 -33.01 4.36
N PHE A 8 20.32 -33.56 3.20
CA PHE A 8 19.43 -34.71 3.09
C PHE A 8 20.26 -35.93 2.66
N PRO A 9 20.22 -37.05 3.41
CA PRO A 9 20.88 -38.28 2.98
C PRO A 9 20.07 -39.01 1.90
N PRO A 10 20.72 -39.79 1.01
CA PRO A 10 20.06 -40.49 -0.08
C PRO A 10 19.34 -41.76 0.41
N THR A 11 18.29 -42.10 -0.34
CA THR A 11 17.44 -43.28 -0.25
C THR A 11 18.22 -44.59 -0.32
N ASN A 12 17.86 -45.61 0.49
CA ASN A 12 17.92 -47.05 0.16
C ASN A 12 17.31 -47.95 1.28
N GLN A 13 16.13 -48.53 0.99
CA GLN A 13 15.55 -49.88 1.31
C GLN A 13 16.00 -50.72 2.55
N PRO A 14 15.35 -51.87 2.89
CA PRO A 14 13.92 -52.22 3.05
C PRO A 14 13.61 -53.00 4.37
N LEU A 15 12.30 -53.20 4.63
CA LEU A 15 11.59 -54.27 5.36
C LEU A 15 12.37 -55.26 6.27
N SER A 16 11.88 -55.46 7.51
CA SER A 16 11.68 -56.82 8.08
C SER A 16 10.86 -56.85 9.38
N PHE A 17 10.15 -57.97 9.51
CA PHE A 17 9.11 -58.35 10.46
C PHE A 17 9.57 -58.54 11.92
N GLY A 18 8.65 -58.31 12.87
CA GLY A 18 8.73 -58.81 14.25
C GLY A 18 7.32 -59.08 14.82
N ARG A 19 6.95 -60.37 14.89
CA ARG A 19 5.75 -60.93 15.54
C ARG A 19 5.80 -60.82 17.08
N LEU A 20 4.64 -60.92 17.74
CA LEU A 20 4.26 -61.79 18.89
C LEU A 20 2.88 -61.30 19.44
N ASN A 21 1.75 -61.91 19.06
CA ASN A 21 1.00 -63.01 19.69
C ASN A 21 0.33 -62.72 21.06
N GLY A 22 -1.00 -62.89 21.15
CA GLY A 22 -1.73 -63.07 22.43
C GLY A 22 -3.25 -62.79 22.43
N GLN A 23 -4.06 -63.87 22.29
CA GLN A 23 -5.34 -64.22 22.99
C GLN A 23 -6.54 -63.22 23.05
N SER A 24 -7.83 -63.54 23.28
CA SER A 24 -8.80 -64.61 22.99
C SER A 24 -10.19 -64.07 23.42
N LEU A 25 -11.20 -64.17 22.54
CA LEU A 25 -12.68 -64.23 22.71
C LEU A 25 -13.39 -63.56 23.93
N ARG A 26 -14.39 -62.68 23.65
CA ARG A 26 -15.81 -62.72 24.16
C ARG A 26 -16.71 -61.55 23.63
N GLN A 27 -17.72 -61.93 22.82
CA GLN A 27 -19.15 -61.50 22.70
C GLN A 27 -19.62 -60.01 22.60
N LEU A 28 -20.24 -59.67 21.43
CA LEU A 28 -21.38 -58.77 21.00
C LEU A 28 -22.08 -57.76 21.98
N PRO A 29 -22.96 -56.79 21.56
CA PRO A 29 -23.28 -56.20 20.23
C PRO A 29 -23.44 -54.64 20.16
N GLN A 30 -23.42 -54.11 18.92
CA GLN A 30 -24.16 -52.94 18.39
C GLN A 30 -24.01 -51.54 19.02
N CYS A 31 -23.30 -50.66 18.31
CA CYS A 31 -23.70 -49.26 18.17
C CYS A 31 -23.46 -48.79 16.74
N TYR A 32 -24.55 -48.75 15.96
CA TYR A 32 -24.92 -47.63 15.09
C TYR A 32 -23.82 -47.03 14.19
N SER A 33 -23.84 -47.32 12.88
CA SER A 33 -24.32 -46.37 11.86
C SER A 33 -23.97 -46.88 10.46
N ASP A 34 -24.99 -47.29 9.73
CA ASP A 34 -24.99 -47.32 8.26
C ASP A 34 -24.98 -45.87 7.76
N PHE A 35 -23.86 -45.26 7.38
CA PHE A 35 -23.88 -44.07 6.50
C PHE A 35 -22.54 -43.85 5.77
N LEU A 36 -22.63 -43.84 4.43
CA LEU A 36 -21.74 -43.25 3.42
C LEU A 36 -20.40 -43.94 3.07
N PRO A 37 -20.39 -44.76 2.01
CA PRO A 37 -19.28 -44.80 1.05
C PRO A 37 -19.45 -43.68 0.00
N ASP A 38 -18.33 -43.19 -0.54
CA ASP A 38 -18.19 -42.41 -1.79
C ASP A 38 -18.04 -40.87 -1.76
N TYR A 39 -17.94 -40.20 -0.60
CA TYR A 39 -17.54 -38.78 -0.64
C TYR A 39 -16.01 -38.57 -0.75
N PHE A 40 -15.21 -39.50 -0.21
CA PHE A 40 -13.75 -39.35 -0.19
C PHE A 40 -13.05 -39.70 -1.51
N SER A 41 -13.75 -40.36 -2.44
CA SER A 41 -13.19 -40.77 -3.73
C SER A 41 -13.25 -39.67 -4.80
N GLN A 42 -13.87 -38.51 -4.52
CA GLN A 42 -14.00 -37.40 -5.47
C GLN A 42 -13.16 -36.16 -5.16
N THR A 43 -12.42 -36.13 -4.06
CA THR A 43 -11.56 -34.98 -3.70
C THR A 43 -10.07 -35.21 -3.95
N GLU A 44 -9.70 -36.35 -4.54
CA GLU A 44 -8.30 -36.74 -4.77
C GLU A 44 -7.81 -36.53 -6.21
N ARG A 45 -8.51 -35.73 -7.04
CA ARG A 45 -7.88 -35.23 -8.27
C ARG A 45 -7.27 -33.86 -8.01
N PRO A 46 -5.95 -33.69 -8.20
CA PRO A 46 -5.38 -32.35 -8.21
C PRO A 46 -6.10 -31.54 -9.31
N PRO A 47 -6.33 -30.23 -9.11
CA PRO A 47 -6.94 -29.38 -10.13
C PRO A 47 -6.25 -29.61 -11.48
N GLU A 48 -7.01 -29.95 -12.51
CA GLU A 48 -6.49 -30.22 -13.87
C GLU A 48 -5.82 -28.97 -14.48
N GLU A 49 -6.02 -27.81 -13.85
CA GLU A 49 -5.31 -26.59 -14.16
C GLU A 49 -4.65 -26.04 -12.89
N PHE A 50 -3.32 -26.05 -12.88
CA PHE A 50 -2.59 -25.07 -12.09
C PHE A 50 -2.90 -23.71 -12.71
N CYS A 51 -3.58 -22.85 -11.96
CA CYS A 51 -3.58 -21.42 -12.27
C CYS A 51 -2.11 -20.97 -12.25
N LEU A 52 -1.50 -20.86 -13.43
CA LEU A 52 -0.20 -20.21 -13.56
C LEU A 52 -0.34 -18.83 -12.90
N SER A 53 0.68 -18.45 -12.12
CA SER A 53 0.78 -17.09 -11.62
C SER A 53 0.61 -16.15 -12.83
N PRO A 54 -0.25 -15.13 -12.75
CA PRO A 54 -0.60 -14.31 -13.90
C PRO A 54 0.65 -13.95 -14.70
N ASP A 55 0.67 -14.32 -15.99
CA ASP A 55 1.80 -14.08 -16.85
C ASP A 55 2.26 -12.63 -16.70
N ALA A 56 3.59 -12.41 -16.67
CA ALA A 56 4.24 -11.12 -16.54
C ALA A 56 4.01 -10.19 -17.76
N SER A 57 2.80 -10.19 -18.29
CA SER A 57 2.32 -9.45 -19.45
C SER A 57 1.02 -8.70 -19.15
N THR A 58 0.73 -8.42 -17.87
CA THR A 58 -0.01 -7.22 -17.47
C THR A 58 0.91 -6.28 -16.70
N ASP A 59 2.15 -6.12 -17.18
CA ASP A 59 2.87 -4.88 -16.94
C ASP A 59 2.08 -3.80 -17.69
N LYS A 60 1.12 -3.19 -17.00
CA LYS A 60 0.64 -1.86 -17.37
C LYS A 60 1.86 -0.97 -17.27
N SER A 61 2.63 -0.89 -18.35
CA SER A 61 3.76 0.02 -18.46
C SER A 61 3.24 1.39 -18.07
N ILE A 62 3.68 1.89 -16.91
CA ILE A 62 3.24 3.19 -16.42
C ILE A 62 3.81 4.19 -17.42
N SER A 63 2.97 4.69 -18.32
CA SER A 63 3.36 5.73 -19.26
C SER A 63 3.48 7.03 -18.47
N ILE A 64 4.71 7.50 -18.30
CA ILE A 64 5.01 8.76 -17.63
C ILE A 64 5.18 9.82 -18.70
N ASP A 65 4.22 10.74 -18.80
CA ASP A 65 4.42 11.95 -19.59
C ASP A 65 5.29 12.95 -18.81
N LEU A 66 6.58 12.98 -19.14
CA LEU A 66 7.52 13.91 -18.54
C LEU A 66 7.17 15.37 -18.82
N LEU A 67 6.47 15.68 -19.92
CA LEU A 67 6.05 17.05 -20.23
C LEU A 67 5.01 17.52 -19.23
N GLN A 68 4.00 16.68 -18.94
CA GLN A 68 2.98 16.96 -17.91
C GLN A 68 3.61 17.14 -16.53
N LYS A 69 4.51 16.23 -16.10
CA LYS A 69 5.21 16.37 -14.81
C LYS A 69 6.03 17.65 -14.72
N ARG A 70 6.74 18.03 -15.79
CA ARG A 70 7.48 19.30 -15.86
C ARG A 70 6.55 20.51 -15.78
N GLY A 71 5.35 20.43 -16.37
CA GLY A 71 4.33 21.47 -16.28
C GLY A 71 3.92 21.78 -14.84
N LEU A 72 3.72 20.73 -14.02
CA LEU A 72 3.39 20.87 -12.60
C LEU A 72 4.50 21.59 -11.82
N VAL A 73 5.75 21.17 -12.00
CA VAL A 73 6.91 21.79 -11.33
C VAL A 73 7.09 23.24 -11.78
N LYS A 74 6.89 23.51 -13.08
CA LYS A 74 6.98 24.87 -13.63
C LYS A 74 5.94 25.80 -13.00
N ALA A 75 4.73 25.30 -12.72
CA ALA A 75 3.70 26.09 -12.05
C ALA A 75 4.12 26.49 -10.62
N ILE A 76 4.73 25.58 -9.84
CA ILE A 76 5.32 25.95 -8.53
C ILE A 76 6.39 27.02 -8.71
N ASN A 77 7.38 26.79 -9.58
CA ASN A 77 8.49 27.73 -9.75
C ASN A 77 7.98 29.13 -10.06
N THR A 78 7.02 29.23 -10.99
CA THR A 78 6.40 30.51 -11.35
C THR A 78 5.72 31.17 -10.14
N ALA A 79 4.97 30.41 -9.35
CA ALA A 79 4.32 30.94 -8.14
C ALA A 79 5.34 31.41 -7.10
N VAL A 80 6.43 30.67 -6.91
CA VAL A 80 7.52 31.03 -5.99
C VAL A 80 8.24 32.28 -6.48
N ASP A 81 8.55 32.40 -7.76
CA ASP A 81 9.20 33.59 -8.34
C ASP A 81 8.38 34.86 -8.10
N LEU A 82 7.05 34.77 -8.27
CA LEU A 82 6.14 35.89 -7.99
C LEU A 82 6.15 36.29 -6.50
N ILE A 83 6.17 35.31 -5.60
CA ILE A 83 6.24 35.56 -4.15
C ILE A 83 7.59 36.18 -3.79
N VAL A 84 8.70 35.65 -4.32
CA VAL A 84 10.05 36.19 -4.11
C VAL A 84 10.14 37.63 -4.62
N ALA A 85 9.59 37.92 -5.80
CA ALA A 85 9.54 39.28 -6.34
C ALA A 85 8.76 40.24 -5.43
N HIS A 86 7.63 39.80 -4.86
CA HIS A 86 6.85 40.60 -3.90
C HIS A 86 7.66 40.96 -2.65
N PHE A 87 8.37 39.98 -2.06
CA PHE A 87 9.24 40.23 -0.91
C PHE A 87 10.55 40.96 -1.26
N GLY A 88 10.96 40.94 -2.53
CA GLY A 88 12.17 41.60 -3.03
C GLY A 88 12.06 43.12 -3.16
N THR A 89 10.86 43.69 -2.94
CA THR A 89 10.61 45.14 -2.99
C THR A 89 11.32 45.91 -1.86
N SER A 90 11.79 45.23 -0.81
CA SER A 90 12.55 45.84 0.28
C SER A 90 13.58 44.88 0.87
N ARG A 91 14.67 45.44 1.41
CA ARG A 91 15.71 44.70 2.16
C ARG A 91 15.50 44.78 3.67
N ASP A 92 14.61 45.65 4.14
CA ASP A 92 14.33 45.82 5.57
C ASP A 92 13.45 44.68 6.12
N ALA A 93 13.87 44.11 7.25
CA ALA A 93 13.18 42.97 7.86
C ALA A 93 11.77 43.33 8.35
N GLY A 94 11.57 44.53 8.90
CA GLY A 94 10.27 45.01 9.35
C GLY A 94 9.29 45.21 8.20
N VAL A 95 9.77 45.74 7.07
CA VAL A 95 8.98 45.85 5.83
C VAL A 95 8.64 44.46 5.28
N LYS A 96 9.59 43.50 5.26
CA LYS A 96 9.31 42.12 4.83
C LYS A 96 8.25 41.43 5.71
N ALA A 97 8.27 41.66 7.01
CA ALA A 97 7.23 41.14 7.92
C ALA A 97 5.85 41.71 7.56
N LYS A 98 5.76 43.02 7.25
CA LYS A 98 4.51 43.66 6.80
C LYS A 98 4.05 43.12 5.44
N LEU A 99 4.97 42.92 4.50
CA LEU A 99 4.66 42.34 3.18
C LEU A 99 4.16 40.90 3.26
N GLY A 100 4.58 40.14 4.28
CA GLY A 100 4.13 38.78 4.53
C GLY A 100 2.83 38.67 5.34
N ASN A 101 2.38 39.77 5.95
CA ASN A 101 1.11 39.80 6.67
C ASN A 101 -0.02 40.16 5.70
N SER A 102 -0.90 39.20 5.38
CA SER A 102 -1.98 39.40 4.41
C SER A 102 -3.03 40.44 4.83
N SER A 103 -3.17 40.73 6.13
CA SER A 103 -4.03 41.82 6.60
C SER A 103 -3.45 43.20 6.33
N VAL A 104 -2.11 43.30 6.25
CA VAL A 104 -1.39 44.55 5.93
C VAL A 104 -1.13 44.68 4.44
N SER A 105 -0.73 43.58 3.79
CA SER A 105 -0.44 43.48 2.37
C SER A 105 -1.29 42.36 1.75
N PRO A 106 -2.50 42.65 1.24
CA PRO A 106 -3.38 41.63 0.67
C PRO A 106 -2.78 40.96 -0.58
N ASN A 107 -1.77 41.58 -1.21
CA ASN A 107 -1.10 41.05 -2.38
C ASN A 107 -0.44 39.68 -2.11
N VAL A 108 0.16 39.47 -0.94
CA VAL A 108 0.76 38.16 -0.61
C VAL A 108 -0.30 37.06 -0.55
N GLY A 109 -1.47 37.35 0.02
CA GLY A 109 -2.60 36.44 0.04
C GLY A 109 -3.12 36.13 -1.36
N HIS A 110 -3.19 37.15 -2.23
CA HIS A 110 -3.56 36.97 -3.63
C HIS A 110 -2.57 36.06 -4.37
N LEU A 111 -1.26 36.29 -4.20
CA LEU A 111 -0.22 35.46 -4.84
C LEU A 111 -0.33 33.99 -4.41
N ILE A 112 -0.50 33.76 -3.10
CA ILE A 112 -0.64 32.41 -2.55
C ILE A 112 -1.91 31.73 -3.09
N LEU A 113 -3.07 32.37 -2.96
CA LEU A 113 -4.34 31.76 -3.32
C LEU A 113 -4.54 31.59 -4.83
N LYS A 114 -3.97 32.50 -5.65
CA LYS A 114 -4.12 32.47 -7.10
C LYS A 114 -3.10 31.59 -7.80
N TYR A 115 -1.86 31.51 -7.31
CA TYR A 115 -0.78 30.81 -8.01
C TYR A 115 -0.29 29.59 -7.22
N LEU A 116 0.10 29.77 -5.96
CA LEU A 116 0.76 28.70 -5.21
C LEU A 116 -0.19 27.58 -4.79
N CYS A 117 -1.35 27.92 -4.21
CA CYS A 117 -2.34 26.93 -3.77
C CYS A 117 -2.83 26.05 -4.93
N PRO A 118 -3.20 26.60 -6.11
CA PRO A 118 -3.53 25.76 -7.26
C PRO A 118 -2.37 24.87 -7.71
N ALA A 119 -1.15 25.39 -7.80
CA ALA A 119 0.01 24.59 -8.22
C ALA A 119 0.26 23.39 -7.29
N ILE A 120 0.20 23.59 -5.97
CA ILE A 120 0.33 22.51 -4.98
C ILE A 120 -0.83 21.53 -5.09
N ARG A 121 -2.06 22.03 -5.26
CA ARG A 121 -3.24 21.18 -5.40
C ARG A 121 -3.15 20.27 -6.62
N GLU A 122 -2.70 20.78 -7.77
CA GLU A 122 -2.50 19.96 -8.98
C GLU A 122 -1.45 18.86 -8.76
N ILE A 123 -0.39 19.14 -7.99
CA ILE A 123 0.61 18.13 -7.63
C ILE A 123 0.04 17.07 -6.70
N LEU A 124 -0.78 17.46 -5.72
CA LEU A 124 -1.43 16.49 -4.85
C LEU A 124 -2.48 15.65 -5.58
N HIS A 125 -3.06 16.16 -6.68
CA HIS A 125 -3.99 15.43 -7.53
C HIS A 125 -3.30 14.52 -8.55
N ASP A 126 -2.07 14.82 -8.93
CA ASP A 126 -1.31 14.09 -9.93
C ASP A 126 -1.07 12.63 -9.49
N GLY A 127 -1.77 11.69 -10.12
CA GLY A 127 -1.74 10.27 -9.74
C GLY A 127 -2.57 9.91 -8.50
N LEU A 128 -3.36 10.84 -7.96
CA LEU A 128 -4.24 10.57 -6.83
C LEU A 128 -5.36 9.62 -7.25
N LYS A 129 -5.44 8.46 -6.59
CA LYS A 129 -6.59 7.54 -6.75
C LYS A 129 -7.88 8.31 -6.46
N ALA A 130 -8.93 8.16 -7.26
CA ALA A 130 -10.20 8.87 -7.03
C ALA A 130 -10.90 8.43 -5.72
N TYR A 131 -10.66 7.17 -5.31
CA TYR A 131 -11.24 6.57 -4.12
C TYR A 131 -10.20 5.76 -3.35
N VAL A 132 -10.35 5.70 -2.04
CA VAL A 132 -9.56 4.87 -1.12
C VAL A 132 -10.52 4.09 -0.24
N LEU A 133 -10.15 2.85 0.10
CA LEU A 133 -10.87 2.02 1.05
C LEU A 133 -10.33 2.26 2.46
N ASP A 134 -11.20 2.73 3.34
CA ASP A 134 -10.96 2.91 4.77
C ASP A 134 -11.65 1.75 5.54
N LEU A 135 -11.00 1.23 6.58
CA LEU A 135 -11.53 0.07 7.32
C LEU A 135 -12.79 0.39 8.14
N ILE A 136 -12.95 1.64 8.56
CA ILE A 136 -14.07 2.09 9.41
C ILE A 136 -15.14 2.75 8.54
N ILE A 137 -14.72 3.63 7.64
CA ILE A 137 -15.62 4.45 6.82
C ILE A 137 -16.03 3.72 5.52
N GLY A 138 -15.28 2.70 5.10
CA GLY A 138 -15.46 2.04 3.81
C GLY A 138 -14.86 2.84 2.65
N GLN A 139 -15.43 2.71 1.45
CA GLN A 139 -14.93 3.42 0.28
C GLN A 139 -15.28 4.92 0.36
N ARG A 140 -14.27 5.78 0.30
CA ARG A 140 -14.45 7.24 0.31
C ARG A 140 -13.69 7.92 -0.83
N LYS A 141 -14.18 9.09 -1.24
CA LYS A 141 -13.47 9.95 -2.19
C LYS A 141 -12.14 10.36 -1.58
N ASN A 142 -11.08 10.23 -2.39
CA ASN A 142 -9.76 10.61 -1.98
C ASN A 142 -9.46 11.99 -2.58
N GLN A 143 -9.23 12.96 -1.70
CA GLN A 143 -9.00 14.36 -2.06
C GLN A 143 -7.62 14.77 -1.58
N PRO A 144 -7.04 15.87 -2.09
CA PRO A 144 -5.76 16.38 -1.60
C PRO A 144 -5.73 16.55 -0.07
N TRP A 145 -6.86 16.93 0.52
CA TRP A 145 -7.01 17.02 1.98
C TRP A 145 -6.78 15.68 2.69
N SER A 146 -7.22 14.55 2.12
CA SER A 146 -6.97 13.21 2.68
C SER A 146 -5.48 12.88 2.72
N VAL A 147 -4.69 13.39 1.76
CA VAL A 147 -3.21 13.24 1.76
C VAL A 147 -2.59 14.08 2.87
N VAL A 148 -3.09 15.30 3.07
CA VAL A 148 -2.66 16.17 4.18
C VAL A 148 -2.92 15.48 5.51
N GLU A 149 -4.16 15.04 5.76
CA GLU A 149 -4.53 14.33 6.98
C GLU A 149 -3.64 13.12 7.25
N ALA A 150 -3.39 12.28 6.23
CA ALA A 150 -2.54 11.11 6.36
C ALA A 150 -1.07 11.46 6.66
N SER A 151 -0.57 12.56 6.10
CA SER A 151 0.83 12.99 6.25
C SER A 151 1.10 13.74 7.55
N THR A 152 0.06 14.32 8.16
CA THR A 152 0.16 15.12 9.39
C THR A 152 -0.34 14.39 10.63
N GLN A 153 -0.58 13.07 10.57
CA GLN A 153 -0.88 12.29 11.77
C GLN A 153 0.28 12.41 12.75
N LEU A 154 -0.04 12.69 14.03
CA LEU A 154 0.97 12.82 15.07
C LEU A 154 1.76 11.51 15.20
N GLY A 155 3.04 11.56 14.78
CA GLY A 155 4.03 10.55 15.13
C GLY A 155 4.79 10.94 16.39
N MET A 156 5.64 10.03 16.88
CA MET A 156 6.52 10.24 18.04
C MET A 156 7.43 11.49 17.95
N ARG A 157 7.63 12.04 16.73
CA ARG A 157 8.39 13.28 16.49
C ARG A 157 7.66 14.57 16.89
N ALA A 158 6.35 14.52 17.15
CA ALA A 158 5.57 15.68 17.59
C ALA A 158 5.60 15.90 19.13
N MET A 159 6.26 15.02 19.88
CA MET A 159 6.34 15.04 21.35
C MET A 159 7.77 15.28 21.89
N MET A 160 8.65 15.90 21.11
CA MET A 160 10.01 16.30 21.53
C MET A 160 10.16 17.81 21.37
#